data_AF-A0A2A7FNH3-F1
#
_entry.id   AF-A0A2A7FNH3-F1
#
_cell.length_a   1.000
_cell.length_b   1.000
_cell.length_c   1.000
_cell.angle_alpha   90.00
_cell.angle_beta   90.00
_cell.angle_gamma   90.00
#
_symmetry.space_group_name_H-M   'P 1'
#
loop_
_entity.id
_entity.type
_entity.pdbx_description
1 polymer ?
#
loop_
_entity_poly.entity_id
_entity_poly.type
_entity_poly.pdbx_seq_one_letter_code
_entity_poly.pdbx_strand_id
1 'polypeptide(L)'
;MDKFKAINQDTNFFKEQLKQCLYEKQIMIKENDFWEQFSDHLLIAFAFLCLGIIIGIFIITLILRYRVKLDYDIPKGTILRVTHEDRKWLIIRPKSFIQVFDIVLLSMCDRGSDRYVDKHDRKRIRLLRIILFIILILLVLTGVLEVLSAFAWSMNPFDYIHRLQ
;
A
#
# COMPACT_ATOMS: atom_id res chain seq x y z
N MET A 1 4.11 -52.82 -23.54
CA MET A 1 4.24 -51.69 -24.48
C MET A 1 3.19 -50.60 -24.25
N ASP A 2 2.15 -50.83 -23.43
CA ASP A 2 1.00 -49.91 -23.31
C ASP A 2 1.20 -48.71 -22.37
N LYS A 3 2.08 -48.78 -21.37
CA LYS A 3 2.38 -47.65 -20.47
C LYS A 3 3.00 -46.43 -21.18
N PHE A 4 3.85 -46.66 -22.19
CA PHE A 4 4.45 -45.57 -22.97
C PHE A 4 3.45 -44.89 -23.91
N LYS A 5 2.40 -45.60 -24.32
CA LYS A 5 1.33 -45.06 -25.18
C LYS A 5 0.40 -44.13 -24.38
N ALA A 6 0.04 -44.52 -23.16
CA ALA A 6 -0.77 -43.70 -22.26
C ALA A 6 -0.06 -42.39 -21.85
N ILE A 7 1.23 -42.45 -21.51
CA ILE A 7 2.03 -41.26 -21.15
C ILE A 7 2.14 -40.26 -22.30
N ASN A 8 2.32 -40.75 -23.54
CA ASN A 8 2.34 -39.90 -24.74
C ASN A 8 0.96 -39.31 -25.07
N GLN A 9 -0.12 -40.00 -24.73
CA GLN A 9 -1.48 -39.49 -24.91
C GLN A 9 -1.79 -38.36 -23.92
N ASP A 10 -1.41 -38.51 -22.65
CA ASP A 10 -1.57 -37.47 -21.62
C ASP A 10 -0.73 -36.23 -21.92
N THR A 11 0.53 -36.40 -22.35
CA THR A 11 1.38 -35.24 -22.70
C THR A 11 0.88 -34.49 -23.92
N ASN A 12 0.37 -35.19 -24.94
CA ASN A 12 -0.21 -34.53 -26.11
C ASN A 12 -1.54 -33.83 -25.77
N PHE A 13 -2.38 -34.45 -24.94
CA PHE A 13 -3.61 -33.84 -24.45
C PHE A 13 -3.36 -32.57 -23.63
N PHE A 14 -2.41 -32.61 -22.69
CA PHE A 14 -1.99 -31.41 -21.93
C PHE A 14 -1.42 -30.33 -22.84
N LYS A 15 -0.66 -30.70 -23.88
CA LYS A 15 -0.07 -29.76 -24.83
C LYS A 15 -1.11 -29.09 -25.72
N GLU A 16 -2.17 -29.82 -26.10
CA GLU A 16 -3.32 -29.27 -26.80
C GLU A 16 -4.14 -28.34 -25.91
N GLN A 17 -4.45 -28.73 -24.67
CA GLN A 17 -5.12 -27.85 -23.71
C GLN A 17 -4.32 -26.57 -23.43
N LEU A 18 -3.00 -26.67 -23.30
CA LEU A 18 -2.13 -25.51 -23.09
C LEU A 18 -2.14 -24.59 -24.31
N LYS A 19 -2.10 -25.15 -25.53
CA LYS A 19 -2.23 -24.39 -26.78
C LYS A 19 -3.58 -23.70 -26.89
N GLN A 20 -4.66 -24.38 -26.51
CA GLN A 20 -6.01 -23.85 -26.58
C GLN A 20 -6.20 -22.70 -25.58
N CYS A 21 -5.69 -22.85 -24.36
CA CYS A 21 -5.68 -21.81 -23.33
C CYS A 21 -4.81 -20.60 -23.74
N LEU A 22 -3.64 -20.83 -24.35
CA LEU A 22 -2.80 -19.76 -24.90
C LEU A 22 -3.48 -19.01 -26.06
N TYR A 23 -4.22 -19.74 -26.91
CA TYR A 23 -4.95 -19.18 -28.04
C TYR A 23 -6.15 -18.34 -27.58
N GLU A 24 -6.94 -18.84 -26.62
CA GLU A 24 -8.04 -18.09 -26.00
C GLU A 24 -7.52 -16.82 -25.29
N LYS A 25 -6.39 -16.90 -24.60
CA LYS A 25 -5.74 -15.70 -24.02
C LYS A 25 -5.27 -14.71 -25.08
N GLN A 26 -4.74 -15.18 -26.21
CA GLN A 26 -4.35 -14.30 -27.32
C GLN A 26 -5.54 -13.64 -28.00
N ILE A 27 -6.69 -14.33 -28.06
CA ILE A 27 -7.95 -13.76 -28.56
C ILE A 27 -8.45 -12.68 -27.59
N MET A 28 -8.48 -12.94 -26.28
CA MET A 28 -8.86 -11.94 -25.29
C MET A 28 -8.00 -10.67 -25.33
N ILE A 29 -6.69 -10.79 -25.59
CA ILE A 29 -5.79 -9.63 -25.73
C ILE A 29 -6.03 -8.88 -27.06
N LYS A 30 -6.53 -9.58 -28.09
CA LYS A 30 -6.82 -8.99 -29.42
C LYS A 30 -8.18 -8.30 -29.48
N GLU A 31 -9.13 -8.71 -28.65
CA GLU A 31 -10.39 -7.99 -28.49
C GLU A 31 -10.14 -6.70 -27.69
N ASN A 32 -10.58 -5.56 -28.25
CA ASN A 32 -10.42 -4.23 -27.64
C ASN A 32 -10.97 -4.16 -26.20
N ASP A 33 -11.91 -5.04 -25.87
CA ASP A 33 -12.58 -5.15 -24.58
C ASP A 33 -11.60 -5.34 -23.40
N PHE A 34 -10.46 -6.01 -23.59
CA PHE A 34 -9.48 -6.17 -22.51
C PHE A 34 -8.83 -4.83 -22.11
N TRP A 35 -8.37 -4.05 -23.10
CA TRP A 35 -7.73 -2.76 -22.84
C TRP A 35 -8.72 -1.72 -22.34
N GLU A 36 -9.95 -1.75 -22.86
CA GLU A 36 -11.05 -0.91 -22.39
C GLU A 36 -11.38 -1.23 -20.93
N GLN A 37 -11.64 -2.50 -20.60
CA GLN A 37 -11.93 -2.95 -19.24
C GLN A 37 -10.77 -2.67 -18.27
N PHE A 38 -9.52 -2.89 -18.68
CA PHE A 38 -8.34 -2.56 -17.87
C PHE A 38 -8.24 -1.05 -17.60
N SER A 39 -8.46 -0.23 -18.62
CA SER A 39 -8.41 1.23 -18.49
C SER A 39 -9.51 1.74 -17.54
N ASP A 40 -10.71 1.17 -17.62
CA ASP A 40 -11.82 1.48 -16.72
C ASP A 40 -11.50 1.13 -15.28
N HIS A 41 -10.93 -0.06 -15.03
CA HIS A 41 -10.55 -0.49 -13.68
C HIS A 41 -9.46 0.42 -13.10
N LEU A 42 -8.49 0.85 -13.92
CA LEU A 42 -7.44 1.76 -13.50
C LEU A 42 -7.99 3.16 -13.19
N LEU A 43 -8.92 3.66 -14.01
CA LEU A 43 -9.56 4.95 -13.81
C LEU A 43 -10.44 4.97 -12.55
N ILE A 44 -11.21 3.89 -12.33
CA ILE A 44 -12.00 3.70 -11.11
C ILE A 44 -11.09 3.63 -9.88
N ALA A 45 -10.03 2.81 -9.92
CA ALA A 45 -9.06 2.70 -8.83
C ALA A 45 -8.39 4.05 -8.53
N PHE A 46 -8.04 4.82 -9.55
CA PHE A 46 -7.47 6.16 -9.41
C PHE A 46 -8.47 7.14 -8.77
N ALA A 47 -9.74 7.13 -9.20
CA ALA A 47 -10.78 7.97 -8.63
C ALA A 47 -11.01 7.66 -7.14
N PHE A 48 -11.07 6.37 -6.77
CA PHE A 48 -11.16 5.95 -5.37
C PHE A 48 -9.92 6.31 -4.55
N LEU A 49 -8.73 6.23 -5.14
CA LEU A 49 -7.49 6.66 -4.50
C LEU A 49 -7.52 8.15 -4.20
N CYS A 50 -7.87 8.99 -5.18
CA CYS A 50 -7.98 10.44 -4.99
C CYS A 50 -9.04 10.80 -3.94
N LEU A 51 -10.20 10.15 -4.01
CA LEU A 51 -11.27 10.35 -3.02
C LEU A 51 -10.80 9.94 -1.61
N GLY A 52 -10.12 8.80 -1.50
CA GLY A 52 -9.53 8.31 -0.25
C GLY A 52 -8.49 9.27 0.33
N ILE A 53 -7.65 9.87 -0.51
CA ILE A 53 -6.69 10.90 -0.09
C ILE A 53 -7.41 12.15 0.42
N ILE A 54 -8.42 12.66 -0.29
CA ILE A 54 -9.17 13.86 0.12
C ILE A 54 -9.86 13.61 1.47
N ILE A 55 -10.58 12.49 1.60
CA ILE A 55 -11.26 12.11 2.85
C ILE A 55 -10.24 11.90 3.97
N GLY A 56 -9.12 11.24 3.68
CA GLY A 56 -8.04 11.01 4.64
C GLY A 56 -7.44 12.32 5.15
N ILE A 57 -7.13 13.27 4.26
CA ILE A 57 -6.66 14.61 4.64
C ILE A 57 -7.70 15.31 5.51
N PHE A 58 -8.97 15.29 5.12
CA PHE A 58 -10.05 15.94 5.87
C PHE A 58 -10.18 15.39 7.30
N ILE A 59 -10.19 14.06 7.46
CA ILE A 59 -10.23 13.39 8.76
C ILE A 59 -8.99 13.76 9.59
N ILE A 60 -7.79 13.70 9.00
CA ILE A 60 -6.54 14.06 9.68
C ILE A 60 -6.59 15.52 10.14
N THR A 61 -7.01 16.46 9.29
CA THR A 61 -7.14 17.88 9.64
C THR A 61 -8.11 18.10 10.80
N LEU A 62 -9.27 17.42 10.80
CA LEU A 62 -10.22 17.48 11.90
C LEU A 62 -9.62 16.96 13.21
N ILE A 63 -8.98 15.79 13.19
CA ILE A 63 -8.35 15.20 14.38
C ILE A 63 -7.24 16.12 14.92
N LEU A 64 -6.38 16.61 14.02
CA LEU A 64 -5.28 17.49 14.39
C LEU A 64 -5.78 18.81 14.97
N ARG A 65 -6.87 19.40 14.47
CA ARG A 65 -7.40 20.67 14.97
C ARG A 65 -7.74 20.64 16.46
N TYR A 66 -8.22 19.52 16.97
CA TYR A 66 -8.60 19.38 18.39
C TYR A 66 -7.45 18.95 19.31
N ARG A 67 -6.38 18.38 18.76
CA ARG A 67 -5.28 17.76 19.52
C ARG A 67 -3.94 18.45 19.35
N VAL A 68 -3.73 19.22 18.29
CA VAL A 68 -2.42 19.73 17.87
C VAL A 68 -2.52 21.23 17.57
N LYS A 69 -1.60 22.00 18.15
CA LYS A 69 -1.44 23.43 17.90
C LYS A 69 -0.04 23.72 17.39
N LEU A 70 0.03 24.55 16.35
CA LEU A 70 1.30 25.06 15.83
C LEU A 70 1.67 26.33 16.59
N ASP A 71 2.87 26.36 17.14
CA ASP A 71 3.43 27.52 17.84
C ASP A 71 4.81 27.82 17.24
N TYR A 72 4.98 29.06 16.76
CA TYR A 72 6.19 29.49 16.08
C TYR A 72 7.25 30.05 17.05
N ASP A 73 6.88 30.29 18.30
CA ASP A 73 7.76 30.88 19.32
C ASP A 73 8.64 29.82 19.98
N ILE A 74 8.19 28.57 20.03
CA ILE A 74 8.99 27.45 20.56
C ILE A 74 10.11 27.02 19.60
N PRO A 75 11.23 26.41 20.06
CA PRO A 75 12.31 25.97 19.18
C PRO A 75 11.86 24.92 18.15
N LYS A 76 12.39 24.99 16.93
CA LYS A 76 12.10 24.02 15.86
C LYS A 76 12.47 22.60 16.31
N GLY A 77 11.60 21.63 16.01
CA GLY A 77 11.74 20.23 16.39
C GLY A 77 11.20 19.88 17.78
N THR A 78 10.62 20.85 18.49
CA THR A 78 10.05 20.66 19.83
C THR A 78 8.58 20.24 19.74
N ILE A 79 8.20 19.32 20.64
CA ILE A 79 6.83 18.85 20.85
C ILE A 79 6.57 18.95 22.35
N LEU A 80 5.61 19.79 22.73
CA LEU A 80 5.18 20.03 24.10
C LEU A 80 3.78 19.47 24.31
N ARG A 81 3.53 18.89 25.48
CA ARG A 81 2.19 18.48 25.93
C ARG A 81 1.69 19.53 26.92
N VAL A 82 0.51 20.07 26.63
CA VAL A 82 -0.20 20.98 27.51
C VAL A 82 -1.54 20.35 27.83
N THR A 83 -1.78 20.11 29.12
CA THR A 83 -3.06 19.60 29.62
C THR A 83 -3.76 20.74 30.35
N HIS A 84 -4.98 21.09 29.93
CA HIS A 84 -5.82 22.11 30.56
C HIS A 84 -7.26 21.61 30.58
N GLU A 85 -7.90 21.59 31.75
CA GLU A 85 -9.33 21.23 31.92
C GLU A 85 -9.72 19.97 31.11
N ASP A 86 -9.00 18.86 31.35
CA ASP A 86 -9.16 17.56 30.69
C ASP A 86 -8.83 17.50 29.18
N ARG A 87 -8.49 18.63 28.56
CA ARG A 87 -8.03 18.67 27.17
C ARG A 87 -6.52 18.63 27.11
N LYS A 88 -6.01 17.65 26.35
CA LYS A 88 -4.58 17.46 26.11
C LYS A 88 -4.23 17.90 24.69
N TRP A 89 -3.38 18.92 24.60
CA TRP A 89 -2.93 19.54 23.37
C TRP A 89 -1.43 19.31 23.18
N LEU A 90 -1.05 19.05 21.94
CA LEU A 90 0.34 18.97 21.49
C LEU A 90 0.71 20.29 20.83
N ILE A 91 1.54 21.09 21.49
CA ILE A 91 2.11 22.30 20.90
C ILE A 91 3.38 21.90 20.15
N ILE A 92 3.41 22.16 18.85
CA ILE A 92 4.43 21.64 17.94
C ILE A 92 5.05 22.72 17.08
N ARG A 93 6.34 22.54 16.79
CA ARG A 93 7.02 23.22 15.69
C ARG A 93 7.83 22.20 14.91
N PRO A 94 7.26 21.57 13.87
CA PRO A 94 7.97 20.52 13.14
C PRO A 94 9.18 21.10 12.39
N LYS A 95 10.26 20.34 12.35
CA LYS A 95 11.46 20.66 11.55
C LYS A 95 11.37 20.08 10.13
N SER A 96 10.62 19.00 9.93
CA SER A 96 10.50 18.29 8.67
C SER A 96 9.13 17.64 8.49
N PHE A 97 8.77 17.31 7.24
CA PHE A 97 7.54 16.58 6.91
C PHE A 97 7.45 15.21 7.59
N ILE A 98 8.58 14.50 7.72
CA ILE A 98 8.65 13.23 8.46
C ILE A 98 8.22 13.43 9.92
N GLN A 99 8.63 14.56 10.53
CA GLN A 99 8.23 14.87 11.89
C GLN A 99 6.74 15.21 12.00
N VAL A 100 6.14 15.79 10.94
CA VAL A 100 4.68 15.99 10.89
C VAL A 100 3.96 14.64 10.99
N PHE A 101 4.40 13.64 10.22
CA PHE A 101 3.82 12.30 10.29
C PHE A 101 3.98 11.66 11.68
N ASP A 102 5.16 11.80 12.29
CA ASP A 102 5.40 11.35 13.66
C ASP A 102 4.45 12.04 14.66
N ILE A 103 4.15 13.33 14.48
CA ILE A 103 3.20 14.06 15.32
C ILE A 103 1.77 13.55 15.11
N VAL A 104 1.36 13.25 13.88
CA VAL A 104 0.04 12.66 13.61
C VAL A 104 -0.10 11.34 14.37
N LEU A 105 0.88 10.44 14.22
CA LEU A 105 0.90 9.18 14.94
C LEU A 105 0.93 9.37 16.46
N LEU A 106 1.72 10.33 16.94
CA LEU A 106 1.77 10.66 18.36
C LEU A 106 0.40 11.13 18.83
N SER A 107 -0.29 12.01 18.10
CA SER A 107 -1.59 12.57 18.49
C SER A 107 -2.69 11.50 18.65
N MET A 108 -2.61 10.41 17.87
CA MET A 108 -3.58 9.30 17.96
C MET A 108 -3.22 8.29 19.06
N CYS A 109 -1.92 8.06 19.30
CA CYS A 109 -1.42 7.03 20.22
C CYS A 109 -0.80 7.59 21.51
N ASP A 110 -1.07 8.86 21.84
CA ASP A 110 -0.45 9.56 22.96
C ASP A 110 -0.95 9.04 24.30
N ARG A 111 -0.05 8.44 25.09
CA ARG A 111 -0.34 7.95 26.45
C ARG A 111 0.43 8.68 27.55
N GLY A 112 1.34 9.60 27.22
CA GLY A 112 2.22 10.22 28.23
C GLY A 112 1.55 11.35 29.02
N SER A 113 1.79 11.47 30.31
CA SER A 113 1.31 12.60 31.13
C SER A 113 2.29 13.78 31.18
N ASP A 114 3.55 13.54 30.81
CA ASP A 114 4.62 14.52 30.99
C ASP A 114 4.52 15.70 30.02
N ARG A 115 4.99 16.87 30.47
CA ARG A 115 4.98 18.13 29.70
C ARG A 115 5.82 18.06 28.43
N TYR A 116 6.85 17.22 28.42
CA TYR A 116 7.73 17.01 27.27
C TYR A 116 7.54 15.60 26.72
N VAL A 117 7.66 15.46 25.40
CA VAL A 117 7.65 14.13 24.77
C VAL A 117 9.01 13.48 24.95
N ASP A 118 9.01 12.46 25.79
CA ASP A 118 10.20 11.74 26.20
C ASP A 118 10.85 10.95 25.06
N LYS A 119 12.13 10.60 25.27
CA LYS A 119 12.92 9.83 24.30
C LYS A 119 12.29 8.47 24.00
N HIS A 120 11.61 7.87 24.98
CA HIS A 120 10.91 6.58 24.83
C HIS A 120 9.69 6.69 23.91
N ASP A 121 8.86 7.72 24.10
CA ASP A 121 7.71 7.98 23.23
C ASP A 121 8.14 8.21 21.77
N ARG A 122 9.22 8.97 21.57
CA ARG A 122 9.80 9.15 20.23
C ARG A 122 10.26 7.83 19.61
N LYS A 123 10.87 6.92 20.38
CA LYS A 123 11.27 5.59 19.87
C LYS A 123 10.06 4.75 19.45
N ARG A 124 9.00 4.74 20.28
CA ARG A 124 7.76 4.01 19.99
C ARG A 124 7.10 4.49 18.70
N ILE A 125 7.00 5.81 18.51
CA ILE A 125 6.43 6.39 17.28
C ILE A 125 7.26 6.03 16.04
N ARG A 126 8.60 6.07 16.14
CA ARG A 126 9.46 5.62 15.03
C ARG A 126 9.21 4.16 14.66
N LEU A 127 9.03 3.29 15.66
CA LEU A 127 8.74 1.88 15.44
C LEU A 127 7.39 1.67 14.77
N LEU A 128 6.34 2.39 15.23
CA LEU A 128 5.03 2.39 14.59
C LEU A 128 5.10 2.86 13.13
N ARG A 129 5.86 3.92 12.84
CA ARG A 129 6.09 4.40 11.47
C ARG A 129 6.73 3.33 10.59
N ILE A 130 7.74 2.61 11.10
CA ILE A 130 8.40 1.52 10.35
C ILE A 130 7.40 0.41 10.03
N ILE A 131 6.59 -0.01 11.01
CA ILE A 131 5.56 -1.04 10.81
C ILE A 131 4.56 -0.62 9.72
N LEU A 132 4.04 0.62 9.80
CA LEU A 132 3.12 1.15 8.80
C LEU A 132 3.75 1.21 7.41
N PHE A 133 5.03 1.57 7.32
CA PHE A 133 5.75 1.60 6.06
C PHE A 133 5.93 0.21 5.44
N ILE A 134 6.23 -0.80 6.25
CA ILE A 134 6.32 -2.20 5.80
C ILE A 134 4.96 -2.66 5.26
N ILE A 135 3.87 -2.37 5.98
CA ILE A 135 2.51 -2.72 5.53
C ILE A 135 2.20 -2.04 4.20
N LEU A 136 2.54 -0.75 4.04
CA LEU A 136 2.34 -0.02 2.80
C LEU A 136 3.09 -0.67 1.63
N ILE A 137 4.36 -1.06 1.84
CA ILE A 137 5.15 -1.77 0.81
C ILE A 137 4.47 -3.09 0.42
N LEU A 138 4.02 -3.88 1.41
CA LEU A 138 3.34 -5.15 1.14
C LEU A 138 2.06 -4.93 0.32
N LEU A 139 1.25 -3.92 0.65
CA LEU A 139 0.04 -3.59 -0.10
C LEU A 139 0.34 -3.15 -1.53
N VAL A 140 1.38 -2.33 -1.74
CA VAL A 140 1.82 -1.93 -3.09
C VAL A 140 2.27 -3.15 -3.88
N LEU A 141 3.04 -4.05 -3.27
CA LEU A 141 3.47 -5.29 -3.92
C LEU A 141 2.26 -6.17 -4.30
N THR A 142 1.28 -6.32 -3.42
CA THR A 142 0.03 -7.04 -3.73
C THR A 142 -0.70 -6.40 -4.92
N GLY A 143 -0.86 -5.07 -4.93
CA GLY A 143 -1.50 -4.38 -6.04
C GLY A 143 -0.74 -4.54 -7.37
N VAL A 144 0.59 -4.50 -7.33
CA VAL A 144 1.43 -4.77 -8.52
C VAL A 144 1.25 -6.20 -9.01
N LEU A 145 1.20 -7.19 -8.10
CA LEU A 145 0.95 -8.59 -8.47
C LEU A 145 -0.42 -8.77 -9.11
N GLU A 146 -1.46 -8.10 -8.60
CA GLU A 146 -2.80 -8.12 -9.17
C GLU A 146 -2.83 -7.52 -10.58
N VAL A 147 -2.17 -6.37 -10.79
CA VAL A 147 -2.05 -5.75 -12.12
C VAL A 147 -1.34 -6.70 -13.09
N LEU A 148 -0.22 -7.30 -12.69
CA LEU A 148 0.53 -8.23 -13.53
C LEU A 148 -0.22 -9.53 -13.80
N SER A 149 -1.02 -10.00 -12.84
CA SER A 149 -1.94 -11.12 -13.01
C SER A 149 -3.04 -10.80 -14.03
N ALA A 150 -3.61 -9.58 -13.97
CA ALA A 150 -4.60 -9.11 -14.93
C ALA A 150 -4.04 -9.02 -16.35
N PHE A 151 -2.76 -8.63 -16.52
CA PHE A 151 -2.07 -8.66 -17.81
C PHE A 151 -1.75 -10.05 -18.35
N ALA A 152 -2.16 -11.12 -17.66
CA ALA A 152 -1.87 -12.51 -18.01
C ALA A 152 -0.37 -12.80 -18.22
N TRP A 153 0.52 -11.93 -17.73
CA TRP A 153 1.94 -12.20 -17.69
C TRP A 153 2.16 -13.24 -16.61
N SER A 154 2.50 -14.46 -17.04
CA SER A 154 2.99 -15.47 -16.12
C SER A 154 4.19 -14.89 -15.38
N MET A 155 4.02 -14.66 -14.08
CA MET A 155 5.12 -14.31 -13.18
C MET A 155 5.82 -15.56 -12.65
N ASN A 156 5.53 -16.74 -13.20
CA ASN A 156 6.25 -17.95 -12.88
C ASN A 156 7.61 -17.89 -13.59
N PRO A 157 8.76 -17.74 -12.89
CA PRO A 157 10.07 -17.69 -13.52
C PRO A 157 10.39 -18.96 -14.34
N PHE A 158 9.73 -20.08 -14.03
CA PHE A 158 9.87 -21.33 -14.77
C PHE A 158 9.26 -21.29 -16.19
N ASP A 159 8.26 -20.45 -16.45
CA ASP A 159 7.68 -20.34 -17.80
C ASP A 159 8.62 -19.65 -18.80
N TYR A 160 9.54 -18.80 -18.31
CA TYR A 160 10.51 -18.11 -19.17
C TYR A 160 11.67 -19.01 -19.59
N ILE A 161 12.04 -19.98 -18.75
CA ILE A 161 13.07 -20.98 -19.06
C ILE A 161 12.59 -21.88 -20.20
N HIS A 162 11.30 -22.23 -20.22
CA HIS A 162 10.75 -23.12 -21.23
C HIS A 162 10.52 -22.47 -22.61
N ARG A 163 10.46 -21.13 -22.70
CA ARG A 163 10.36 -20.39 -23.97
C ARG A 163 11.71 -20.17 -24.69
N LEU A 164 12.82 -20.39 -24.00
CA LEU A 164 14.18 -20.22 -24.53
C LEU A 164 14.80 -21.54 -25.06
N GLN A 165 14.05 -22.65 -25.00
CA GLN A 165 14.35 -23.92 -25.67
C GLN A 165 13.38 -24.15 -26.82
#